data_AF-A0A2I4CSL5-F1
#
_entry.id   AF-A0A2I4CSL5-F1
#
_cell.length_a   1.000
_cell.length_b   1.000
_cell.length_c   1.000
_cell.angle_alpha   90.00
_cell.angle_beta   90.00
_cell.angle_gamma   90.00
#
_symmetry.space_group_name_H-M   'P 1'
#
loop_
_entity.id
_entity.type
_entity.pdbx_description
1 polymer ?
#
loop_
_entity_poly.entity_id
_entity_poly.type
_entity_poly.pdbx_seq_one_letter_code
_entity_poly.pdbx_strand_id
1 'polypeptide(L)'
;MTQMMKSYFITLAILFLLRVEAGAEGVCQCPLTMPPLQALCESEAVIKLYVTGKEEVDNGAMIKYNVHAFEVYKGPDGRIDAVYSPLECTADLQTNLALYIITGSLEADGTVHITSCNFIKRWDELSDTELNLLEKYQNSCG
;
A
#
# COMPACT_ATOMS: atom_id res chain seq x y z
N MET A 1 12.81 48.47 21.98
CA MET A 1 12.43 48.02 20.61
C MET A 1 13.19 46.78 20.15
N THR A 2 14.31 46.41 20.78
CA THR A 2 15.18 45.26 20.42
C THR A 2 14.71 43.90 20.97
N GLN A 3 13.89 43.86 22.03
CA GLN A 3 13.45 42.61 22.68
C GLN A 3 12.28 41.93 21.95
N MET A 4 11.31 42.72 21.47
CA MET A 4 10.15 42.24 20.70
C MET A 4 10.58 41.56 19.39
N MET A 5 11.59 42.12 18.74
CA MET A 5 12.10 41.62 17.46
C MET A 5 12.79 40.26 17.63
N LYS A 6 13.55 40.07 18.71
CA LYS A 6 14.26 38.82 19.02
C LYS A 6 13.29 37.65 19.29
N SER A 7 12.16 37.94 19.94
CA SER A 7 11.11 36.94 20.20
C SER A 7 10.44 36.46 18.91
N TYR A 8 10.20 37.36 17.97
CA TYR A 8 9.62 37.05 16.66
C TYR A 8 10.56 36.18 15.80
N PHE A 9 11.86 36.48 15.82
CA PHE A 9 12.86 35.67 15.11
C PHE A 9 12.98 34.25 15.67
N ILE A 10 12.86 34.08 16.99
CA ILE A 10 12.89 32.75 17.62
C ILE A 10 11.65 31.94 17.25
N THR A 11 10.46 32.55 17.27
CA THR A 11 9.21 31.87 16.87
C THR A 11 9.20 31.54 15.38
N LEU A 12 9.70 32.42 14.52
CA LEU A 12 9.81 32.14 13.09
C LEU A 12 10.83 31.03 12.80
N ALA A 13 11.96 31.00 13.51
CA ALA A 13 12.94 29.92 13.41
C ALA A 13 12.38 28.57 13.88
N ILE A 14 11.60 28.55 14.97
CA ILE A 14 10.91 27.33 15.45
C ILE A 14 9.86 26.86 14.43
N LEU A 15 9.09 27.79 13.83
CA LEU A 15 8.13 27.46 12.78
C LEU A 15 8.81 26.93 11.50
N PHE A 16 9.99 27.45 11.14
CA PHE A 16 10.78 26.95 10.02
C PHE A 16 11.40 25.57 10.30
N LEU A 17 11.88 25.33 11.53
CA LEU A 17 12.39 24.01 11.94
C LEU A 17 11.28 22.96 11.98
N LEU A 18 10.06 23.31 12.44
CA LEU A 18 8.88 22.44 12.39
C LEU A 18 8.37 22.18 10.95
N ARG A 19 8.73 23.02 9.99
CA ARG A 19 8.44 22.82 8.55
C ARG A 19 9.55 22.02 7.84
N VAL A 20 10.68 21.77 8.50
CA VAL A 20 11.89 21.13 7.97
C VAL A 20 11.93 19.62 8.23
N GLU A 21 10.85 19.00 8.70
CA GLU A 21 10.71 17.53 8.68
C GLU A 21 10.03 17.02 7.39
N ALA A 22 9.70 17.91 6.44
CA ALA A 22 9.02 17.55 5.19
C ALA A 22 9.95 17.61 3.96
N GLY A 23 11.19 17.13 4.08
CA GLY A 23 12.11 17.15 2.95
C GLY A 23 13.46 16.50 3.20
N ALA A 24 13.48 15.17 3.24
CA ALA A 24 14.52 14.27 2.71
C ALA A 24 14.36 12.90 3.39
N GLU A 25 14.31 11.83 2.59
CA GLU A 25 14.07 10.42 2.96
C GLU A 25 12.57 10.09 3.16
N GLY A 26 11.92 9.64 2.08
CA GLY A 26 10.51 9.22 2.09
C GLY A 26 10.33 7.92 2.84
N VAL A 27 10.31 7.98 4.18
CA VAL A 27 9.90 6.84 4.99
C VAL A 27 8.41 6.62 4.77
N CYS A 28 8.04 5.47 4.19
CA CYS A 28 6.64 5.08 4.08
C CYS A 28 6.00 5.00 5.47
N GLN A 29 5.16 5.97 5.81
CA GLN A 29 4.46 6.01 7.10
C GLN A 29 3.15 5.25 6.98
N CYS A 30 3.13 4.03 7.51
CA CYS A 30 1.90 3.27 7.62
C CYS A 30 1.04 3.79 8.76
N PRO A 31 -0.28 3.96 8.57
CA PRO A 31 -1.18 4.17 9.69
C PRO A 31 -1.08 2.97 10.65
N LEU A 32 -1.53 3.15 11.89
CA LEU A 32 -1.49 2.10 12.93
C LEU A 32 -2.00 0.77 12.35
N THR A 33 -1.29 -0.30 12.65
CA THR A 33 -1.53 -1.63 12.08
C THR A 33 -2.98 -2.05 12.28
N MET A 34 -3.70 -2.17 11.17
CA MET A 34 -5.10 -2.53 11.14
C MET A 34 -5.27 -4.05 11.29
N PRO A 35 -6.26 -4.55 12.05
CA PRO A 35 -6.53 -5.98 12.13
C PRO A 35 -6.79 -6.60 10.73
N PRO A 36 -6.37 -7.85 10.47
CA PRO A 36 -6.49 -8.46 9.15
C PRO A 36 -7.92 -8.44 8.56
N LEU A 37 -8.94 -8.70 9.39
CA LEU A 37 -10.34 -8.64 8.96
C LEU A 37 -10.70 -7.26 8.40
N GLN A 38 -10.28 -6.20 9.11
CA GLN A 38 -10.58 -4.84 8.71
C GLN A 38 -9.80 -4.45 7.45
N ALA A 39 -8.53 -4.85 7.35
CA ALA A 39 -7.72 -4.68 6.13
C ALA A 39 -8.35 -5.34 4.90
N LEU A 40 -8.89 -6.55 5.05
CA LEU A 40 -9.54 -7.26 3.97
C LEU A 40 -10.91 -6.64 3.58
N CYS A 41 -11.74 -6.26 4.55
CA CYS A 41 -13.08 -5.74 4.23
C CYS A 41 -13.07 -4.28 3.71
N GLU A 42 -12.24 -3.42 4.31
CA GLU A 42 -12.24 -1.98 4.01
C GLU A 42 -11.47 -1.63 2.73
N SER A 43 -10.58 -2.50 2.27
CA SER A 43 -9.82 -2.27 1.03
C SER A 43 -10.72 -2.32 -0.20
N GLU A 44 -10.36 -1.58 -1.24
CA GLU A 44 -11.12 -1.52 -2.51
C GLU A 44 -10.80 -2.70 -3.42
N ALA A 45 -9.60 -3.27 -3.27
CA ALA A 45 -9.16 -4.47 -3.96
C ALA A 45 -8.65 -5.52 -2.96
N VAL A 46 -9.03 -6.79 -3.17
CA VAL A 46 -8.54 -7.97 -2.46
C VAL A 46 -8.32 -9.08 -3.47
N ILE A 47 -7.06 -9.43 -3.72
CA ILE A 47 -6.69 -10.24 -4.89
C ILE A 47 -5.67 -11.30 -4.50
N LYS A 48 -5.90 -12.53 -4.94
CA LYS A 48 -4.93 -13.63 -4.90
C LYS A 48 -4.20 -13.71 -6.24
N LEU A 49 -2.87 -13.55 -6.23
CA LEU A 49 -2.05 -13.47 -7.44
C LEU A 49 -0.64 -14.04 -7.25
N TYR A 50 0.10 -14.22 -8.36
CA TYR A 50 1.57 -14.26 -8.34
C TYR A 50 2.14 -13.18 -9.27
N VAL A 51 3.40 -12.83 -9.05
CA VAL A 51 4.13 -11.84 -9.87
C VAL A 51 4.90 -12.52 -10.99
N THR A 52 4.69 -12.06 -12.23
CA THR A 52 5.41 -12.50 -13.44
C THR A 52 6.61 -11.62 -13.77
N GLY A 53 6.60 -10.36 -13.35
CA GLY A 53 7.68 -9.42 -13.61
C GLY A 53 7.56 -8.14 -12.79
N LYS A 54 8.66 -7.40 -12.72
CA LYS A 54 8.77 -6.12 -11.99
C LYS A 54 9.50 -5.13 -12.88
N GLU A 55 8.95 -3.93 -13.03
CA GLU A 55 9.54 -2.85 -13.82
C GLU A 55 9.38 -1.50 -13.12
N GLU A 56 10.39 -0.64 -13.21
CA GLU A 56 10.30 0.76 -12.79
C GLU A 56 9.60 1.56 -13.89
N VAL A 57 8.59 2.32 -13.52
CA VAL A 57 7.81 3.20 -14.40
C VAL A 57 7.77 4.61 -13.82
N ASP A 58 7.21 5.55 -14.58
CA ASP A 58 7.09 6.96 -14.17
C ASP A 58 8.44 7.57 -13.75
N ASN A 59 9.45 7.41 -14.60
CA ASN A 59 10.83 7.86 -14.34
C ASN A 59 11.44 7.34 -13.02
N GLY A 60 11.01 6.15 -12.58
CA GLY A 60 11.47 5.54 -11.33
C GLY A 60 10.66 5.97 -10.10
N ALA A 61 9.56 6.73 -10.26
CA ALA A 61 8.69 7.08 -9.14
C ALA A 61 7.81 5.91 -8.69
N MET A 62 7.54 4.94 -9.57
CA MET A 62 6.68 3.79 -9.28
C MET A 62 7.29 2.48 -9.76
N ILE A 63 6.97 1.41 -9.05
CA ILE A 63 7.17 0.03 -9.44
C ILE A 63 5.86 -0.52 -9.98
N LYS A 64 5.88 -1.02 -11.22
CA LYS A 64 4.80 -1.83 -11.78
C LYS A 64 5.15 -3.31 -11.63
N TYR A 65 4.23 -4.05 -11.02
CA TYR A 65 4.28 -5.50 -10.94
C TYR A 65 3.37 -6.07 -12.00
N ASN A 66 3.93 -6.81 -12.96
CA ASN A 66 3.14 -7.64 -13.86
C ASN A 66 2.69 -8.87 -13.08
N VAL A 67 1.40 -9.19 -13.12
CA VAL A 67 0.79 -10.21 -12.26
C VAL A 67 -0.12 -11.14 -13.04
N HIS A 68 -0.39 -12.29 -12.45
CA HIS A 68 -1.49 -13.15 -12.85
C HIS A 68 -2.42 -13.34 -11.65
N ALA A 69 -3.61 -12.74 -11.72
CA ALA A 69 -4.64 -12.89 -10.70
C ALA A 69 -5.39 -14.22 -10.88
N PHE A 70 -5.45 -15.03 -9.83
CA PHE A 70 -6.23 -16.28 -9.80
C PHE A 70 -7.65 -16.05 -9.35
N GLU A 71 -7.80 -15.22 -8.31
CA GLU A 71 -9.06 -15.00 -7.63
C GLU A 71 -9.11 -13.55 -7.17
N VAL A 72 -10.19 -12.85 -7.54
CA VAL A 72 -10.44 -11.47 -7.16
C VAL A 72 -11.66 -11.51 -6.24
N TYR A 73 -11.43 -11.29 -4.95
CA TYR A 73 -12.50 -11.28 -3.93
C TYR A 73 -13.27 -9.95 -3.98
N LYS A 74 -12.54 -8.86 -4.23
CA LYS A 74 -13.04 -7.50 -4.41
C LYS A 74 -12.08 -6.76 -5.34
N GLY A 75 -12.57 -5.91 -6.24
CA GLY A 75 -11.73 -5.21 -7.20
C GLY A 75 -12.51 -4.68 -8.41
N PRO A 76 -11.79 -4.21 -9.44
CA PRO A 76 -12.41 -3.69 -10.66
C PRO A 76 -12.95 -4.84 -11.52
N ASP A 77 -13.93 -4.53 -12.36
CA ASP A 77 -14.44 -5.49 -13.34
C ASP A 77 -13.38 -5.75 -14.42
N GLY A 78 -13.11 -7.02 -14.69
CA GLY A 78 -12.19 -7.44 -15.76
C GLY A 78 -10.90 -8.09 -15.26
N ARG A 79 -9.90 -8.14 -16.13
CA ARG A 79 -8.63 -8.84 -15.86
C ARG A 79 -7.63 -7.87 -15.24
N ILE A 80 -7.02 -8.29 -14.13
CA ILE A 80 -5.95 -7.54 -13.45
C ILE A 80 -4.60 -8.13 -13.88
N ASP A 81 -3.91 -7.41 -14.77
CA ASP A 81 -2.61 -7.82 -15.32
C ASP A 81 -1.42 -7.09 -14.67
N ALA A 82 -1.71 -6.00 -13.96
CA ALA A 82 -0.69 -5.21 -13.29
C ALA A 82 -1.21 -4.58 -11.99
N VAL A 83 -0.29 -4.41 -11.03
CA VAL A 83 -0.50 -3.60 -9.82
C VAL A 83 0.68 -2.64 -9.66
N TYR A 84 0.44 -1.47 -9.08
CA TYR A 84 1.42 -0.38 -9.00
C TYR A 84 1.78 -0.08 -7.56
N SER A 85 3.04 0.27 -7.31
CA SER A 85 3.49 0.64 -5.98
C SER A 85 4.46 1.82 -6.05
N PRO A 86 4.28 2.88 -5.25
CA PRO A 86 5.23 3.99 -5.20
C PRO A 86 6.61 3.49 -4.74
N LEU A 87 7.71 4.01 -5.30
CA LEU A 87 9.06 3.58 -4.96
C LEU A 87 9.34 3.72 -3.44
N GLU A 88 8.96 4.87 -2.87
CA GLU A 88 9.11 5.18 -1.44
C GLU A 88 8.33 4.22 -0.52
N CYS A 89 7.28 3.57 -1.04
CA CYS A 89 6.38 2.66 -0.32
C CYS A 89 6.31 1.28 -0.99
N THR A 90 7.42 0.84 -1.58
CA THR A 90 7.46 -0.36 -2.42
C THR A 90 6.94 -1.59 -1.67
N ALA A 91 5.90 -2.22 -2.22
CA ALA A 91 5.39 -3.50 -1.74
C ALA A 91 6.43 -4.62 -1.88
N ASP A 92 6.54 -5.50 -0.88
CA ASP A 92 7.45 -6.66 -0.92
C ASP A 92 6.81 -7.84 -1.65
N LEU A 93 6.98 -7.87 -2.97
CA LEU A 93 6.53 -8.97 -3.84
C LEU A 93 7.71 -9.51 -4.65
N GLN A 94 7.86 -10.83 -4.66
CA GLN A 94 8.96 -11.52 -5.34
C GLN A 94 8.50 -12.13 -6.67
N THR A 95 9.38 -12.09 -7.67
CA THR A 95 9.20 -12.72 -9.00
C THR A 95 9.59 -14.21 -8.97
N ASN A 96 9.21 -14.93 -7.92
CA ASN A 96 9.52 -16.35 -7.72
C ASN A 96 8.28 -17.25 -7.88
N LEU A 97 7.20 -16.71 -8.46
CA LEU A 97 5.89 -17.36 -8.63
C LEU A 97 5.23 -17.80 -7.30
N ALA A 98 5.68 -17.29 -6.15
CA ALA A 98 4.94 -17.46 -4.91
C ALA A 98 3.56 -16.80 -5.03
N LEU A 99 2.55 -17.47 -4.49
CA LEU A 99 1.21 -16.92 -4.41
C LEU A 99 1.13 -15.95 -3.23
N TYR A 100 0.50 -14.81 -3.47
CA TYR A 100 0.23 -13.78 -2.48
C TYR A 100 -1.27 -13.51 -2.41
N ILE A 101 -1.73 -13.15 -1.21
CA ILE A 101 -2.96 -12.39 -1.04
C ILE A 101 -2.56 -10.93 -0.80
N ILE A 102 -3.15 -10.03 -1.57
CA ILE A 102 -2.89 -8.60 -1.47
C ILE A 102 -4.18 -7.81 -1.28
N THR A 103 -4.05 -6.67 -0.63
CA THR A 103 -5.06 -5.61 -0.57
C THR A 103 -4.55 -4.36 -1.26
N GLY A 104 -5.44 -3.53 -1.78
CA GLY A 104 -5.08 -2.30 -2.48
C GLY A 104 -6.22 -1.31 -2.62
N SER A 105 -5.87 -0.13 -3.13
CA SER A 105 -6.81 0.90 -3.55
C SER A 105 -7.04 0.86 -5.06
N LEU A 106 -8.19 1.36 -5.50
CA LEU A 106 -8.53 1.49 -6.90
C LEU A 106 -8.43 2.95 -7.32
N GLU A 107 -7.70 3.19 -8.41
CA GLU A 107 -7.70 4.48 -9.07
C GLU A 107 -8.88 4.59 -10.04
N ALA A 108 -9.19 5.81 -10.47
CA ALA A 108 -10.34 6.11 -11.33
C ALA A 108 -10.28 5.40 -12.71
N ASP A 109 -9.10 4.97 -13.14
CA ASP A 109 -8.89 4.21 -14.37
C ASP A 109 -9.01 2.69 -14.19
N GLY A 110 -9.31 2.23 -12.97
CA GLY A 110 -9.43 0.82 -12.61
C GLY A 110 -8.10 0.13 -12.32
N THR A 111 -6.98 0.88 -12.26
CA THR A 111 -5.70 0.31 -11.83
C THR A 111 -5.67 0.11 -10.32
N VAL A 112 -4.96 -0.95 -9.89
CA VAL A 112 -4.81 -1.30 -8.48
C VAL A 112 -3.48 -0.77 -7.97
N HIS A 113 -3.53 0.04 -6.92
CA HIS A 113 -2.36 0.58 -6.24
C HIS A 113 -2.16 -0.11 -4.88
N ILE A 114 -0.90 -0.45 -4.60
CA ILE A 114 -0.48 -1.12 -3.38
C ILE A 114 0.77 -0.47 -2.79
N THR A 115 0.94 -0.64 -1.48
CA THR A 115 2.04 -0.11 -0.69
C THR A 115 2.53 -1.19 0.26
N SER A 116 3.71 -1.01 0.83
CA SER A 116 4.22 -1.84 1.94
C SER A 116 3.31 -1.84 3.18
N CYS A 117 2.38 -0.90 3.29
CA CYS A 117 1.43 -0.80 4.39
C CYS A 117 0.15 -1.63 4.19
N ASN A 118 -0.11 -2.08 2.97
CA ASN A 118 -1.26 -2.92 2.70
C ASN A 118 -1.09 -4.31 3.32
N PHE A 119 -2.19 -5.03 3.51
CA PHE A 119 -2.14 -6.45 3.84
C PHE A 119 -1.61 -7.21 2.63
N ILE A 120 -0.34 -7.61 2.71
CA ILE A 120 0.40 -8.37 1.69
C ILE A 120 1.04 -9.54 2.39
N LYS A 121 0.62 -10.76 2.03
CA LYS A 121 1.12 -11.97 2.68
C LYS A 121 1.21 -13.11 1.69
N ARG A 122 2.23 -13.96 1.84
CA ARG A 122 2.32 -15.19 1.04
C ARG A 122 1.17 -16.13 1.43
N TRP A 123 0.62 -16.80 0.43
CA TRP A 123 -0.55 -17.67 0.62
C TRP A 123 -0.27 -18.82 1.60
N ASP A 124 0.93 -19.38 1.58
CA ASP A 124 1.39 -20.44 2.47
C ASP A 124 1.73 -19.96 3.89
N GLU A 125 1.72 -18.66 4.14
CA GLU A 125 1.97 -18.07 5.46
C GLU A 125 0.69 -17.60 6.16
N LEU A 126 -0.46 -17.68 5.48
CA LEU A 126 -1.76 -17.34 6.06
C LEU A 126 -2.09 -18.26 7.23
N SER A 127 -2.57 -17.67 8.32
CA SER A 127 -3.11 -18.40 9.46
C SER A 127 -4.45 -19.02 9.11
N ASP A 128 -4.85 -20.06 9.86
CA ASP A 128 -6.16 -20.71 9.69
C ASP A 128 -7.31 -19.70 9.80
N THR A 129 -7.17 -18.69 10.66
CA THR A 129 -8.17 -17.62 10.81
C THR A 129 -8.27 -16.78 9.54
N GLU A 130 -7.14 -16.36 8.96
CA GLU A 130 -7.11 -15.56 7.73
C GLU A 130 -7.66 -16.36 6.53
N LEU A 131 -7.32 -17.65 6.42
CA LEU A 131 -7.85 -18.53 5.38
C LEU A 131 -9.38 -18.69 5.50
N ASN A 132 -9.89 -18.97 6.70
CA ASN A 132 -11.33 -19.06 6.95
C ASN A 132 -12.07 -17.75 6.63
N LEU A 133 -11.42 -16.60 6.87
CA LEU A 133 -11.97 -15.29 6.51
C LEU A 133 -12.05 -15.10 4.99
N LEU A 134 -11.01 -15.50 4.25
CA LEU A 134 -11.01 -15.43 2.79
C LEU A 134 -12.05 -16.37 2.16
N GLU A 135 -12.19 -17.60 2.68
CA GLU A 135 -13.24 -18.54 2.22
C GLU A 135 -14.65 -17.99 2.40
N LYS A 136 -14.87 -17.21 3.46
CA LYS A 136 -16.17 -16.62 3.80
C LYS A 136 -16.26 -15.14 3.47
N TYR A 137 -15.35 -14.62 2.65
CA TYR A 137 -15.15 -13.19 2.45
C TYR A 137 -16.47 -12.46 2.13
N GLN A 138 -17.25 -12.97 1.17
CA GLN A 138 -18.54 -12.40 0.77
C GLN A 138 -19.58 -12.34 1.92
N ASN A 139 -19.53 -13.29 2.85
CA ASN A 139 -20.44 -13.33 4.00
C ASN A 139 -19.91 -12.50 5.18
N SER A 140 -18.60 -12.27 5.26
CA SER A 140 -17.95 -11.57 6.38
C SER A 140 -17.76 -10.07 6.15
N CYS A 141 -17.61 -9.64 4.89
CA CYS A 141 -17.38 -8.25 4.50
C CYS A 141 -18.54 -7.63 3.69
N GLY A 142 -19.60 -8.41 3.43
CA GLY A 142 -20.78 -7.99 2.65
C GLY A 142 -21.72 -7.06 3.39
#